data_AF-A0A9N9I7Y7-F1
#
_entry.id   AF-A0A9N9I7Y7-F1
#
_cell.length_a   1.000
_cell.length_b   1.000
_cell.length_c   1.000
_cell.angle_alpha   90.00
_cell.angle_beta   90.00
_cell.angle_gamma   90.00
#
_symmetry.space_group_name_H-M   'P 1'
#
loop_
_entity.id
_entity.type
_entity.pdbx_description
1 polymer ?
#
loop_
_entity_poly.entity_id
_entity_poly.type
_entity_poly.pdbx_seq_one_letter_code
_entity_poly.pdbx_strand_id
1 'polypeptide(L)'
;MPKVSKKRLQMIQLTANRVRAKKIRKATDALQCLDKDFDSVLEFIYSIKKKNKLEASIKSKDKLIELIQGLDNKEKEDALKLLNNMRYPRGKNEGKIISPYLQQQLVEVISNFLYWPQDSYSALKEERDHLQLQNKKLTRKNEALIKKIKSFGSQNHHFQQKAL
;
A
#
# COMPACT_ATOMS: atom_id res chain seq x y z
N MET A 1 -11.05 -51.92 51.69
CA MET A 1 -10.44 -51.59 50.37
C MET A 1 -8.92 -51.47 50.55
N PRO A 2 -8.09 -52.15 49.74
CA PRO A 2 -6.64 -52.08 49.92
C PRO A 2 -6.09 -50.74 49.41
N LYS A 3 -5.30 -50.06 50.25
CA LYS A 3 -4.64 -48.79 49.92
C LYS A 3 -3.40 -49.06 49.07
N VAL A 4 -3.37 -48.52 47.85
CA VAL A 4 -2.23 -48.64 46.92
C VAL A 4 -1.04 -47.85 47.47
N SER A 5 0.16 -48.43 47.48
CA SER A 5 1.36 -47.78 48.05
C SER A 5 1.82 -46.58 47.19
N LYS A 6 2.35 -45.53 47.85
CA LYS A 6 2.86 -44.32 47.18
C LYS A 6 3.87 -44.64 46.06
N LYS A 7 4.75 -45.61 46.27
CA LYS A 7 5.73 -46.06 45.25
C LYS A 7 5.05 -46.62 43.99
N ARG A 8 3.95 -47.36 44.16
CA ARG A 8 3.21 -47.97 43.05
C ARG A 8 2.45 -46.91 42.23
N LEU A 9 1.88 -45.90 42.89
CA LEU A 9 1.28 -44.74 42.22
C LEU A 9 2.32 -43.93 41.42
N GLN A 10 3.51 -43.73 41.99
CA GLN A 10 4.62 -43.04 41.32
C GLN A 10 5.08 -43.77 40.05
N MET A 11 5.17 -45.10 40.11
CA MET A 11 5.48 -45.94 38.95
C MET A 11 4.43 -45.84 37.84
N ILE A 12 3.14 -45.86 38.21
CA ILE A 12 2.02 -45.69 37.26
C ILE A 12 2.06 -44.30 36.61
N GLN A 13 2.36 -43.25 37.38
CA GLN A 13 2.51 -41.89 36.86
C GLN A 13 3.66 -41.79 35.84
N LEU A 14 4.81 -42.41 36.15
CA LEU A 14 5.99 -42.41 35.27
C LEU A 14 5.73 -43.16 33.96
N THR A 15 5.05 -44.31 34.00
CA THR A 15 4.67 -45.03 32.77
C THR A 15 3.66 -44.25 31.95
N ALA A 16 2.64 -43.64 32.57
CA ALA A 16 1.67 -42.79 31.87
C ALA A 16 2.37 -41.59 31.19
N ASN A 17 3.30 -40.94 31.87
CA ASN A 17 4.07 -39.82 31.31
C ASN A 17 4.96 -40.26 30.14
N ARG A 18 5.60 -41.44 30.22
CA ARG A 18 6.38 -42.00 29.10
C ARG A 18 5.51 -42.27 27.87
N VAL A 19 4.32 -42.82 28.06
CA VAL A 19 3.37 -43.07 26.95
C VAL A 19 2.91 -41.75 26.33
N ARG A 20 2.62 -40.74 27.16
CA ARG A 20 2.23 -39.39 26.69
C ARG A 20 3.36 -38.71 25.91
N ALA A 21 4.59 -38.77 26.41
CA ALA A 21 5.76 -38.21 25.73
C ALA A 21 6.01 -38.89 24.36
N LYS A 22 5.83 -40.21 24.26
CA LYS A 22 5.92 -40.92 22.97
C LYS A 22 4.84 -40.48 21.98
N LYS A 23 3.59 -40.26 22.44
CA LYS A 23 2.52 -39.75 21.58
C LYS A 23 2.79 -38.32 21.09
N ILE A 24 3.29 -37.44 21.97
CA ILE A 24 3.65 -36.06 21.61
C ILE A 24 4.75 -36.07 20.54
N ARG A 25 5.83 -36.84 20.73
CA ARG A 25 6.91 -36.94 19.73
C ARG A 25 6.39 -37.36 18.36
N LYS A 26 5.58 -38.43 18.29
CA LYS A 26 4.96 -38.87 17.03
C LYS A 26 4.11 -37.79 16.36
N ALA A 27 3.34 -37.02 17.13
CA ALA A 27 2.56 -35.91 16.59
C ALA A 27 3.45 -34.76 16.09
N THR A 28 4.57 -34.49 16.78
CA THR A 28 5.51 -33.44 16.40
C THR A 28 6.26 -33.82 15.11
N ASP A 29 6.67 -35.08 14.99
CA ASP A 29 7.32 -35.62 13.78
C ASP A 29 6.36 -35.56 12.58
N ALA A 30 5.08 -35.90 12.80
CA ALA A 30 4.05 -35.80 11.75
C ALA A 30 3.81 -34.35 11.29
N LEU A 31 3.80 -33.39 12.22
CA LEU A 31 3.67 -31.96 11.89
C LEU A 31 4.89 -31.44 11.12
N GLN A 32 6.11 -31.86 11.49
CA GLN A 32 7.32 -31.49 10.75
C GLN A 32 7.38 -32.10 9.34
N CYS A 33 6.84 -33.29 9.12
CA CYS A 33 6.72 -33.85 7.78
C CYS A 33 5.75 -33.04 6.91
N LEU A 34 4.61 -32.63 7.48
CA LEU A 34 3.62 -31.81 6.76
C LEU A 34 4.16 -30.43 6.37
N ASP A 35 4.98 -29.80 7.23
CA ASP A 35 5.57 -28.47 6.97
C ASP A 35 6.57 -28.50 5.80
N LYS A 36 7.43 -29.52 5.77
CA LYS A 36 8.41 -29.71 4.68
C LYS A 36 7.74 -30.01 3.34
N ASP A 37 6.63 -30.75 3.36
CA ASP A 37 5.85 -31.03 2.16
C ASP A 37 5.15 -29.77 1.63
N PHE A 38 4.75 -28.85 2.51
CA PHE A 38 4.09 -27.61 2.12
C PHE A 38 5.05 -26.62 1.43
N ASP A 39 6.26 -26.43 1.97
CA ASP A 39 7.29 -25.57 1.37
C ASP A 39 7.71 -26.07 -0.02
N SER A 40 7.85 -27.39 -0.17
CA SER A 40 8.15 -28.02 -1.47
C SER A 40 7.06 -27.77 -2.51
N VAL A 41 5.79 -27.84 -2.09
CA VAL A 41 4.64 -27.53 -2.95
C VAL A 41 4.61 -26.05 -3.35
N LEU A 42 4.94 -25.13 -2.43
CA LEU A 42 5.00 -23.70 -2.73
C LEU A 42 6.10 -23.35 -3.75
N GLU A 43 7.30 -23.91 -3.58
CA GLU A 43 8.40 -23.74 -4.54
C GLU A 43 8.07 -24.33 -5.92
N PHE A 44 7.37 -25.47 -5.95
CA PHE A 44 6.88 -26.07 -7.18
C PHE A 44 5.85 -25.18 -7.89
N ILE A 45 4.86 -24.64 -7.15
CA ILE A 45 3.85 -23.72 -7.69
C ILE A 45 4.52 -22.45 -8.25
N TYR A 46 5.48 -21.88 -7.53
CA TYR A 46 6.22 -20.70 -7.98
C TYR A 46 7.00 -20.99 -9.27
N SER A 47 7.65 -22.14 -9.35
CA SER A 47 8.38 -22.61 -10.53
C SER A 47 7.46 -22.81 -11.74
N ILE A 48 6.27 -23.39 -11.56
CA ILE A 48 5.25 -23.52 -12.62
C ILE A 48 4.80 -22.14 -13.11
N LYS A 49 4.47 -21.23 -12.19
CA LYS A 49 4.00 -19.88 -12.57
C LYS A 49 5.05 -19.13 -13.39
N LYS A 50 6.33 -19.27 -13.02
CA LYS A 50 7.46 -18.69 -13.76
C LYS A 50 7.63 -19.32 -15.15
N LYS A 51 7.54 -20.65 -15.27
CA LYS A 51 7.60 -21.36 -16.56
C LYS A 51 6.44 -20.97 -17.48
N ASN A 52 5.21 -20.95 -16.97
CA ASN A 52 4.02 -20.56 -17.76
C ASN A 52 4.12 -19.12 -18.29
N LYS A 53 4.66 -18.19 -17.49
CA LYS A 53 4.91 -16.81 -17.94
C LYS A 53 5.96 -16.75 -19.05
N LEU A 54 7.01 -17.57 -18.96
CA LEU A 54 8.04 -17.67 -19.99
C LEU A 54 7.48 -18.28 -21.29
N GLU A 55 6.72 -19.37 -21.19
CA GLU A 55 6.07 -20.01 -22.33
C GLU A 55 5.07 -19.09 -23.04
N ALA A 56 4.27 -18.33 -22.28
CA ALA A 56 3.36 -17.33 -22.85
C ALA A 56 4.13 -16.22 -23.60
N SER A 57 5.29 -15.81 -23.08
CA SER A 57 6.16 -14.84 -23.73
C SER A 57 6.89 -15.39 -24.96
N ILE A 58 7.14 -16.70 -25.02
CA ILE A 58 7.73 -17.36 -26.19
C ILE A 58 6.66 -17.49 -27.28
N LYS A 59 5.47 -18.00 -26.95
CA LYS A 59 4.34 -18.10 -27.89
C LYS A 59 3.93 -16.76 -28.50
N SER A 60 4.00 -15.67 -27.74
CA SER A 60 3.72 -14.32 -28.26
C SER A 60 4.81 -13.81 -29.21
N LYS A 61 6.08 -14.18 -28.98
CA LYS A 61 7.19 -13.88 -29.90
C LYS A 61 7.08 -14.69 -31.19
N ASP A 62 6.77 -15.98 -31.10
CA ASP A 62 6.63 -16.85 -32.27
C ASP A 62 5.49 -16.36 -33.17
N LYS A 63 4.34 -16.00 -32.57
CA LYS A 63 3.22 -15.39 -33.29
C LYS A 63 3.60 -14.05 -33.95
N LEU A 64 4.41 -13.23 -33.29
CA LEU A 64 4.91 -11.99 -33.88
C LEU A 64 5.85 -12.27 -35.06
N ILE A 65 6.70 -13.29 -34.96
CA ILE A 65 7.60 -13.71 -36.05
C ILE A 65 6.78 -14.22 -37.25
N GLU A 66 5.75 -15.05 -37.03
CA GLU A 66 4.84 -15.52 -38.09
C GLU A 66 4.15 -14.35 -38.79
N LEU A 67 3.63 -13.38 -38.02
CA LEU A 67 3.01 -12.17 -38.58
C LEU A 67 4.01 -11.36 -39.42
N ILE A 68 5.24 -11.18 -38.93
CA ILE A 68 6.29 -10.47 -39.67
C ILE A 68 6.69 -11.24 -40.94
N GLN A 69 6.74 -12.57 -40.90
CA GLN A 69 7.06 -13.40 -42.07
C GLN A 69 5.98 -13.31 -43.15
N GLY A 70 4.71 -13.14 -42.75
CA GLY A 70 3.56 -12.97 -43.64
C GLY A 70 3.43 -11.59 -44.31
N LEU A 71 4.21 -10.59 -43.88
CA LEU A 71 4.20 -9.25 -44.48
C LEU A 71 4.91 -9.22 -45.83
N ASP A 72 4.53 -8.29 -46.70
CA ASP A 72 5.26 -8.03 -47.95
C ASP A 72 6.65 -7.43 -47.66
N ASN A 73 7.58 -7.54 -48.61
CA ASN A 73 8.97 -7.10 -48.41
C ASN A 73 9.08 -5.62 -48.05
N LYS A 74 8.23 -4.77 -48.63
CA LYS A 74 8.17 -3.34 -48.32
C LYS A 74 7.67 -3.08 -46.90
N GLU A 75 6.65 -3.81 -46.48
CA GLU A 75 6.08 -3.72 -45.13
C GLU A 75 7.06 -4.24 -44.07
N LYS A 76 7.86 -5.26 -44.40
CA LYS A 76 8.97 -5.75 -43.56
C LYS A 76 10.03 -4.68 -43.36
N GLU A 77 10.44 -3.98 -44.42
CA GLU A 77 11.40 -2.88 -44.31
C GLU A 77 10.86 -1.73 -43.45
N ASP A 78 9.59 -1.37 -43.61
CA ASP A 78 8.98 -0.29 -42.85
C ASP A 78 8.76 -0.68 -41.37
N ALA A 79 8.40 -1.93 -41.09
CA ALA A 79 8.35 -2.49 -39.74
C ALA A 79 9.74 -2.52 -39.08
N LEU A 80 10.80 -2.85 -39.84
CA LEU A 80 12.19 -2.80 -39.35
C LEU A 80 12.61 -1.37 -39.01
N LYS A 81 12.31 -0.39 -39.88
CA LYS A 81 12.56 1.03 -39.59
C LYS A 81 11.84 1.47 -38.33
N LEU A 82 10.58 1.08 -38.15
CA LEU A 82 9.80 1.38 -36.95
C LEU A 82 10.41 0.76 -35.69
N LEU A 83 10.78 -0.53 -35.72
CA LEU A 83 11.42 -1.21 -34.60
C LEU A 83 12.77 -0.59 -34.22
N ASN A 84 13.54 -0.16 -35.20
CA ASN A 84 14.81 0.53 -34.99
C ASN A 84 14.60 1.93 -34.39
N ASN A 85 13.59 2.67 -34.84
CA ASN A 85 13.22 3.96 -34.26
C ASN A 85 12.70 3.84 -32.82
N MET A 86 12.09 2.70 -32.47
CA MET A 86 11.64 2.41 -31.12
C MET A 86 12.76 1.86 -30.22
N ARG A 87 14.02 1.81 -30.65
CA ARG A 87 15.15 1.31 -29.85
C ARG A 87 16.23 2.36 -29.72
N TYR A 88 16.97 2.33 -28.60
CA TYR A 88 18.09 3.26 -28.42
C TYR A 88 19.13 3.00 -29.53
N PRO A 89 19.50 4.03 -30.31
CA PRO A 89 20.39 3.85 -31.45
C PRO A 89 21.86 3.68 -31.03
N ARG A 90 22.26 4.20 -29.86
CA ARG A 90 23.64 4.16 -29.32
C ARG A 90 23.64 4.23 -27.79
N GLY A 91 24.75 3.83 -27.17
CA GLY A 91 25.01 4.00 -25.73
C GLY A 91 24.68 2.78 -24.88
N LYS A 92 24.70 2.91 -23.54
CA LYS A 92 24.58 1.77 -22.60
C LYS A 92 23.29 0.95 -22.75
N ASN A 93 22.25 1.53 -23.34
CA ASN A 93 20.95 0.89 -23.58
C ASN A 93 20.69 0.57 -25.05
N GLU A 94 21.71 0.62 -25.91
CA GLU A 94 21.60 0.31 -27.34
C GLU A 94 20.85 -1.00 -27.58
N GLY A 95 19.91 -0.97 -28.52
CA GLY A 95 19.06 -2.10 -28.87
C GLY A 95 17.90 -2.39 -27.90
N LYS A 96 17.82 -1.73 -26.73
CA LYS A 96 16.63 -1.82 -25.86
C LYS A 96 15.51 -0.94 -26.39
N ILE A 97 14.26 -1.41 -26.25
CA ILE A 97 13.06 -0.66 -26.64
C ILE A 97 12.97 0.61 -25.77
N ILE A 98 12.76 1.75 -26.43
CA ILE A 98 12.87 3.10 -25.87
C ILE A 98 11.89 3.33 -24.72
N SER A 99 10.77 2.62 -24.58
CA SER A 99 10.03 2.73 -23.32
C SER A 99 8.94 1.71 -22.99
N PRO A 100 9.18 0.93 -21.94
CA PRO A 100 8.37 0.96 -20.72
C PRO A 100 8.82 2.02 -19.69
N TYR A 101 10.07 2.46 -19.79
CA TYR A 101 10.70 3.43 -18.88
C TYR A 101 10.18 4.88 -19.07
N LEU A 102 9.98 5.36 -20.30
CA LEU A 102 9.30 6.65 -20.54
C LEU A 102 7.81 6.60 -20.18
N GLN A 103 7.15 5.43 -20.25
CA GLN A 103 5.77 5.24 -19.79
C GLN A 103 5.69 5.33 -18.27
N GLN A 104 6.64 4.70 -17.54
CA GLN A 104 6.78 4.86 -16.09
C GLN A 104 7.16 6.29 -15.69
N GLN A 105 8.13 6.91 -16.38
CA GLN A 105 8.52 8.31 -16.12
C GLN A 105 7.39 9.28 -16.45
N LEU A 106 6.60 9.04 -17.48
CA LEU A 106 5.41 9.84 -17.79
C LEU A 106 4.36 9.68 -16.68
N VAL A 107 4.14 8.46 -16.17
CA VAL A 107 3.25 8.23 -15.02
C VAL A 107 3.77 8.93 -13.76
N GLU A 108 5.08 8.85 -13.46
CA GLU A 108 5.71 9.57 -12.34
C GLU A 108 5.59 11.09 -12.49
N VAL A 109 5.81 11.62 -13.69
CA VAL A 109 5.66 13.03 -14.01
C VAL A 109 4.20 13.45 -13.85
N ILE A 110 3.24 12.73 -14.44
CA ILE A 110 1.80 13.01 -14.30
C ILE A 110 1.36 12.91 -12.84
N SER A 111 1.84 11.92 -12.08
CA SER A 111 1.52 11.79 -10.65
C SER A 111 2.15 12.91 -9.81
N ASN A 112 3.33 13.41 -10.17
CA ASN A 112 3.97 14.50 -9.44
C ASN A 112 3.39 15.87 -9.83
N PHE A 113 2.98 16.06 -11.08
CA PHE A 113 2.38 17.31 -11.57
C PHE A 113 0.90 17.44 -11.20
N LEU A 114 0.10 16.36 -11.23
CA LEU A 114 -1.30 16.39 -10.77
C LEU A 114 -1.43 16.65 -9.27
N TYR A 115 -0.39 16.35 -8.50
CA TYR A 115 -0.33 16.58 -7.06
C TYR A 115 0.52 17.80 -6.67
N TRP A 116 0.91 18.66 -7.61
CA TRP A 116 1.61 19.89 -7.25
C TRP A 116 0.59 20.94 -6.76
N PRO A 117 0.55 21.29 -5.47
CA PRO A 117 -0.40 22.26 -4.95
C PRO A 117 0.30 23.62 -4.97
N GLN A 118 0.61 24.15 -6.15
CA GLN A 118 1.38 25.40 -6.23
C GLN A 118 0.50 26.65 -6.31
N ASP A 119 -0.55 26.64 -7.14
CA ASP A 119 -1.32 27.88 -7.36
C ASP A 119 -2.63 27.92 -6.57
N SER A 120 -3.36 26.80 -6.47
CA SER A 120 -4.63 26.78 -5.73
C SER A 120 -4.42 26.76 -4.22
N TYR A 121 -3.47 25.97 -3.71
CA TYR A 121 -3.23 25.84 -2.28
C TYR A 121 -2.65 27.12 -1.64
N SER A 122 -1.76 27.82 -2.35
CA SER A 122 -1.20 29.10 -1.89
C SER A 122 -2.30 30.16 -1.79
N ALA A 123 -3.12 30.32 -2.83
CA ALA A 123 -4.26 31.23 -2.83
C ALA A 123 -5.29 30.89 -1.73
N LEU A 124 -5.65 29.60 -1.57
CA LEU A 124 -6.55 29.13 -0.52
C LEU A 124 -6.00 29.37 0.89
N LYS A 125 -4.67 29.24 1.07
CA LYS A 125 -4.01 29.48 2.35
C LYS A 125 -4.01 30.97 2.69
N GLU A 126 -3.72 31.83 1.72
CA GLU A 126 -3.77 33.29 1.88
C GLU A 126 -5.19 33.77 2.21
N GLU A 127 -6.20 33.26 1.50
CA GLU A 127 -7.59 33.58 1.76
C GLU A 127 -8.04 33.12 3.15
N ARG A 128 -7.66 31.89 3.56
CA ARG A 128 -7.91 31.37 4.91
C ARG A 128 -7.30 32.27 5.97
N ASP A 129 -6.04 32.68 5.80
CA ASP A 129 -5.32 33.51 6.77
C ASP A 129 -5.94 34.91 6.88
N HIS A 130 -6.36 35.49 5.76
CA HIS A 130 -7.11 36.74 5.73
C HIS A 130 -8.46 36.62 6.46
N LEU A 131 -9.24 35.58 6.17
CA LEU A 131 -10.53 35.34 6.84
C LEU A 131 -10.36 35.12 8.34
N GLN A 132 -9.31 34.40 8.77
CA GLN A 132 -9.04 34.16 10.17
C GLN A 132 -8.69 35.47 10.91
N LEU A 133 -7.97 36.39 10.26
CA LEU A 133 -7.67 37.71 10.82
C LEU A 133 -8.94 38.57 10.95
N GLN A 134 -9.79 38.58 9.92
CA GLN A 134 -11.07 39.29 9.95
C GLN A 134 -11.97 38.76 11.07
N ASN A 135 -12.07 37.44 11.22
CA ASN A 135 -12.89 36.81 12.25
C ASN A 135 -12.40 37.19 13.65
N LYS A 136 -11.08 37.11 13.92
CA LYS A 136 -10.51 37.58 15.20
C LYS A 136 -10.83 39.05 15.50
N LYS A 137 -10.78 39.93 14.49
CA LYS A 137 -11.15 41.35 14.66
C LYS A 137 -12.63 41.51 15.01
N LEU A 138 -13.51 40.77 14.34
CA LEU A 138 -14.95 40.77 14.61
C LEU A 138 -15.26 40.24 16.02
N THR A 139 -14.64 39.14 16.43
CA THR A 139 -14.82 38.58 17.78
C THR A 139 -14.46 39.60 18.86
N ARG A 140 -13.30 40.28 18.73
CA ARG A 140 -12.88 41.32 19.68
C ARG A 140 -13.86 42.49 19.74
N LYS A 141 -14.36 42.95 18.59
CA LYS A 141 -15.39 44.01 18.54
C LYS A 141 -16.68 43.56 19.22
N ASN A 142 -17.11 42.32 18.98
CA ASN A 142 -18.31 41.76 19.58
C ASN A 142 -18.19 41.65 21.11
N GLU A 143 -17.06 41.15 21.61
CA GLU A 143 -16.76 41.11 23.04
C GLU A 143 -16.79 42.49 23.69
N ALA A 144 -16.21 43.51 23.02
CA ALA A 144 -16.23 44.88 23.51
C ALA A 144 -17.65 45.46 23.58
N LEU A 145 -18.49 45.18 22.57
CA LEU A 145 -19.89 45.60 22.56
C LEU A 145 -20.69 44.89 23.64
N ILE A 146 -20.51 43.58 23.82
CA ILE A 146 -21.16 42.82 24.89
C ILE A 146 -20.79 43.38 26.27
N LYS A 147 -19.51 43.72 26.50
CA LYS A 147 -19.08 44.36 27.76
C LYS A 147 -19.77 45.71 27.97
N LYS A 148 -19.88 46.55 26.93
CA LYS A 148 -20.61 47.83 27.01
C LYS A 148 -22.10 47.62 27.31
N ILE A 149 -22.76 46.68 26.64
CA ILE A 149 -24.17 46.36 26.88
C ILE A 149 -24.39 45.92 28.32
N LYS A 150 -23.53 45.03 28.85
CA LYS A 150 -23.59 44.60 30.25
C LYS A 150 -23.41 45.76 31.22
N SER A 151 -22.44 46.64 30.96
CA SER A 151 -22.20 47.84 31.79
C SER A 151 -23.38 48.81 31.77
N PHE A 152 -23.99 49.05 30.60
CA PHE A 152 -25.18 49.90 30.52
C PHE A 152 -26.39 49.24 31.16
N GLY A 153 -26.56 47.93 31.02
CA GLY A 153 -27.60 47.18 31.72
C GLY A 153 -27.48 47.29 33.25
N SER A 154 -26.27 47.17 33.80
CA SER A 154 -26.06 47.33 35.26
C SER A 154 -26.31 48.77 35.73
N GLN A 155 -25.88 49.77 34.95
CA GLN A 155 -26.17 51.18 35.27
C GLN A 155 -27.68 51.46 35.25
N ASN A 156 -28.38 50.98 34.22
CA ASN A 156 -29.82 51.15 34.08
C ASN A 156 -30.58 50.48 35.24
N HIS A 157 -30.17 49.27 35.64
CA HIS A 157 -30.76 48.59 36.80
C HIS A 157 -30.58 49.37 38.11
N HIS A 158 -29.39 49.93 38.33
CA HIS A 158 -29.12 50.78 39.50
C HIS A 158 -29.94 52.09 39.48
N PHE A 159 -30.14 52.71 38.30
CA PHE A 159 -31.03 53.87 38.19
C PHE A 159 -32.49 53.52 38.48
N GLN A 160 -32.97 52.36 38.02
CA GLN A 160 -34.32 51.87 38.33
C GLN A 160 -34.52 51.56 39.81
N GLN A 161 -33.51 51.04 40.50
CA GLN A 161 -33.57 50.81 41.95
C GLN A 161 -33.56 52.10 42.78
N LYS A 162 -32.95 53.19 42.28
CA LYS A 162 -32.93 54.50 42.95
C LYS A 162 -34.15 55.37 42.69
N ALA A 163 -34.95 55.04 41.68
CA ALA A 163 -36.16 55.76 41.29
C ALA A 163 -37.44 55.20 41.93
N LEU A 164 -37.32 54.11 42.69
CA LEU A 164 -38.33 53.54 43.59
C LEU A 164 -38.00 53.93 45.03
#